data_AF-M6GD15-F1
#
_entry.id   AF-M6GD15-F1
#
_cell.length_a   1.000
_cell.length_b   1.000
_cell.length_c   1.000
_cell.angle_alpha   90.00
_cell.angle_beta   90.00
_cell.angle_gamma   90.00
#
_symmetry.space_group_name_H-M   'P 1'
#
loop_
_entity.id
_entity.type
_entity.pdbx_description
1 polymer ?
#
loop_
_entity_poly.entity_id
_entity_poly.type
_entity_poly.pdbx_seq_one_letter_code
_entity_poly.pdbx_strand_id
1 'polypeptide(L)'
;MLLIFPASFLIASIEKNHKTLRKFLFISATITILLGCISLFSEVRIGKFVANGFKYAPGDRLQHFSGSIGPIKLYLPIGMMNTHLTFGGLLGLFYPDFL
;
A
#
# COMPACT_ATOMS: atom_id res chain seq x y z
N MET A 1 -17.47 2.51 -20.79
CA MET A 1 -17.40 2.26 -19.33
C MET A 1 -18.66 1.58 -18.77
N LEU A 2 -19.86 1.91 -19.23
CA LEU A 2 -21.14 1.38 -18.70
C LEU A 2 -21.28 -0.16 -18.73
N LEU A 3 -20.67 -0.84 -19.71
CA LEU A 3 -20.71 -2.31 -19.82
C LEU A 3 -19.59 -3.03 -19.04
N ILE A 4 -18.56 -2.30 -18.59
CA ILE A 4 -17.40 -2.91 -17.93
C ILE A 4 -17.77 -3.42 -16.55
N PHE A 5 -18.58 -2.65 -15.80
CA PHE A 5 -19.06 -3.04 -14.47
C PHE A 5 -19.91 -4.32 -14.46
N PRO A 6 -20.99 -4.44 -15.25
CA PRO A 6 -21.81 -5.65 -15.27
C PRO A 6 -21.03 -6.86 -15.82
N ALA A 7 -20.18 -6.67 -16.83
CA ALA A 7 -19.32 -7.75 -17.32
C ALA A 7 -18.33 -8.24 -16.25
N SER A 8 -17.70 -7.31 -15.52
CA SER A 8 -16.79 -7.65 -14.43
C SER A 8 -17.50 -8.36 -13.28
N PHE A 9 -18.73 -7.94 -12.96
CA PHE A 9 -19.56 -8.59 -11.93
C PHE A 9 -19.90 -10.03 -12.31
N LEU A 10 -20.33 -10.28 -13.56
CA LEU A 10 -20.63 -11.63 -14.05
C LEU A 10 -19.41 -12.55 -14.00
N ILE A 11 -18.23 -12.04 -14.41
CA ILE A 11 -16.98 -12.80 -14.37
C ILE A 11 -16.54 -13.07 -12.94
N ALA A 12 -16.68 -12.10 -12.04
CA ALA A 12 -16.30 -12.24 -10.64
C ALA A 12 -17.24 -13.17 -9.85
N SER A 13 -18.52 -13.25 -10.25
CA SER A 13 -19.54 -14.10 -9.61
C SER A 13 -19.31 -15.60 -9.83
N ILE A 14 -18.46 -15.98 -10.80
CA ILE A 14 -18.02 -17.36 -10.97
C ILE A 14 -17.23 -17.80 -9.73
N GLU A 15 -17.67 -18.85 -9.04
CA GLU A 15 -17.12 -19.29 -7.74
C GLU A 15 -15.59 -19.46 -7.74
N LYS A 16 -15.04 -20.02 -8.82
CA LYS A 16 -13.59 -20.16 -9.03
C LYS A 16 -12.87 -18.80 -9.08
N ASN A 17 -13.45 -17.82 -9.77
CA ASN A 17 -12.88 -16.48 -9.89
C ASN A 17 -13.01 -15.72 -8.58
N HIS A 18 -14.15 -15.85 -7.90
CA HIS A 18 -14.37 -15.29 -6.57
C HIS A 18 -13.32 -15.77 -5.57
N LYS A 19 -13.05 -17.08 -5.51
CA LYS A 19 -12.02 -17.66 -4.61
C LYS A 19 -10.62 -17.14 -4.95
N THR A 20 -10.30 -17.02 -6.24
CA THR A 20 -9.01 -16.50 -6.71
C THR A 20 -8.84 -15.02 -6.38
N LEU A 21 -9.86 -14.20 -6.65
CA LEU A 21 -9.90 -12.78 -6.33
C LEU A 21 -9.76 -12.55 -4.83
N ARG A 22 -10.49 -13.29 -4.00
CA ARG A 22 -10.38 -13.19 -2.54
C ARG A 22 -8.98 -13.51 -2.05
N LYS A 23 -8.36 -14.57 -2.57
CA LYS A 23 -6.97 -14.93 -2.22
C LYS A 23 -6.00 -13.82 -2.63
N PHE A 24 -6.17 -13.27 -3.84
CA PHE A 24 -5.33 -12.19 -4.34
C PHE A 24 -5.46 -10.93 -3.48
N LEU A 25 -6.69 -10.51 -3.16
CA LEU A 25 -6.96 -9.34 -2.31
C LEU A 25 -6.35 -9.51 -0.91
N PHE A 26 -6.45 -10.71 -0.32
CA PHE A 26 -5.87 -11.00 0.98
C PHE A 26 -4.33 -10.94 0.95
N ILE A 27 -3.71 -11.49 -0.10
CA ILE A 27 -2.26 -11.43 -0.29
C ILE A 27 -1.82 -9.97 -0.48
N SER A 28 -2.52 -9.19 -1.31
CA SER A 28 -2.18 -7.79 -1.54
C SER A 28 -2.37 -6.93 -0.28
N ALA A 29 -3.40 -7.20 0.52
CA ALA A 29 -3.61 -6.55 1.81
C ALA A 29 -2.46 -6.85 2.77
N THR A 30 -2.07 -8.12 2.87
CA THR A 30 -0.94 -8.57 3.70
C THR A 30 0.36 -7.89 3.29
N ILE A 31 0.67 -7.87 1.98
CA ILE A 31 1.85 -7.19 1.44
C ILE A 31 1.82 -5.69 1.76
N THR A 32 0.65 -5.05 1.62
CA THR A 32 0.49 -3.62 1.90
C THR A 32 0.77 -3.30 3.37
N ILE A 33 0.25 -4.10 4.30
CA ILE A 33 0.53 -3.96 5.74
C ILE A 33 2.02 -4.15 6.02
N LEU A 34 2.62 -5.23 5.51
CA LEU A 34 4.04 -5.52 5.72
C LEU A 34 4.93 -4.37 5.23
N LEU A 35 4.67 -3.85 4.03
CA LEU A 35 5.40 -2.71 3.48
C LEU A 35 5.16 -1.44 4.30
N GLY A 36 3.93 -1.22 4.77
CA GLY A 36 3.59 -0.13 5.68
C GLY A 36 4.43 -0.17 6.96
N CYS A 37 4.50 -1.33 7.60
CA CYS A 37 5.32 -1.57 8.80
C CYS A 37 6.82 -1.35 8.53
N ILE A 38 7.35 -1.85 7.41
CA ILE A 38 8.75 -1.62 7.02
C ILE A 38 9.02 -0.13 6.81
N SER A 39 8.07 0.59 6.21
CA SER A 39 8.22 2.03 5.97
C SER A 39 8.29 2.87 7.24
N LEU A 40 7.81 2.38 8.39
CA LEU A 40 7.91 3.10 9.66
C LEU A 40 9.36 3.39 10.07
N PHE A 41 10.29 2.54 9.66
CA PHE A 41 11.71 2.64 10.02
C PHE A 41 12.57 3.23 8.91
N SER A 42 11.96 3.67 7.82
CA SER A 42 12.64 4.22 6.66
C SER A 42 12.45 5.73 6.57
N GLU A 43 13.55 6.46 6.52
CA GLU A 43 13.55 7.91 6.26
C GLU A 43 13.26 8.23 4.79
N VAL A 44 13.53 7.27 3.90
CA VAL A 44 13.28 7.37 2.47
C VAL A 44 11.93 6.80 2.09
N ARG A 45 11.31 7.39 1.07
CA ARG A 45 10.09 6.83 0.47
C ARG A 45 10.44 5.59 -0.33
N ILE A 46 10.12 4.42 0.22
CA ILE A 46 10.48 3.12 -0.35
C ILE A 46 10.03 3.00 -1.81
N GLY A 47 8.80 3.44 -2.14
CA GLY A 47 8.29 3.40 -3.50
C GLY A 47 9.16 4.16 -4.51
N LYS A 48 9.61 5.35 -4.14
CA LYS A 48 10.46 6.18 -5.02
C LYS A 48 11.90 5.64 -5.09
N PHE A 49 12.41 5.14 -3.97
CA PHE A 49 13.72 4.50 -3.92
C PHE A 49 13.81 3.26 -4.84
N VAL A 50 12.79 2.41 -4.83
CA VAL A 50 12.71 1.23 -5.72
C VAL A 50 12.56 1.69 -7.18
N ALA A 51 11.71 2.68 -7.46
CA ALA A 51 11.50 3.20 -8.81
C ALA A 51 12.79 3.82 -9.41
N ASN A 52 13.64 4.40 -8.58
CA ASN A 52 14.93 4.95 -8.99
C ASN A 52 16.05 3.89 -9.09
N GLY A 53 15.72 2.59 -9.02
CA GLY A 53 16.71 1.51 -9.12
C GLY A 53 17.60 1.40 -7.89
N PHE A 54 17.02 1.59 -6.70
CA PHE A 54 17.73 1.55 -5.41
C PHE A 54 18.81 2.63 -5.26
N LYS A 55 18.63 3.75 -5.98
CA LYS A 55 19.48 4.93 -5.88
C LYS A 55 18.70 6.09 -5.30
N TYR A 56 19.38 6.86 -4.45
CA TYR A 56 18.83 8.11 -3.97
C TYR A 56 18.94 9.16 -5.07
N ALA A 57 17.81 9.71 -5.52
CA ALA A 57 17.82 10.83 -6.45
C ALA A 57 17.95 12.15 -5.66
N PRO A 58 18.92 13.03 -6.02
CA PRO A 58 19.06 14.32 -5.37
C PRO A 58 17.79 15.16 -5.57
N GLY A 59 17.21 15.64 -4.47
CA GLY A 59 15.93 16.38 -4.47
C GLY A 59 14.70 15.53 -4.12
N ASP A 60 14.86 14.24 -3.84
CA ASP A 60 13.75 13.41 -3.38
C ASP A 60 13.23 13.84 -2.01
N ARG A 61 11.90 13.95 -1.91
CA ARG A 61 11.23 14.25 -0.65
C ARG A 61 11.36 13.04 0.27
N LEU A 62 11.92 13.27 1.45
CA LEU A 62 11.94 12.28 2.52
C LEU A 62 10.53 12.00 3.05
N GLN A 63 10.44 10.95 3.87
CA GLN A 63 9.22 10.56 4.56
C GLN A 63 8.94 11.50 5.74
N HIS A 64 7.67 11.67 6.10
CA HIS A 64 7.32 12.52 7.25
C HIS A 64 7.72 11.84 8.55
N PHE A 65 8.54 12.52 9.35
CA PHE A 65 8.89 12.07 10.69
C PHE A 65 7.65 12.11 11.59
N SER A 66 7.40 11.01 12.31
CA SER A 66 6.24 10.86 13.20
C SER A 66 6.61 10.95 14.67
N GLY A 67 7.85 10.62 15.03
CA GLY A 67 8.32 10.59 16.42
C GLY A 67 9.48 9.63 16.60
N SER A 68 9.98 9.50 17.82
CA SER A 68 11.07 8.56 18.14
C SER A 68 10.69 7.71 19.35
N ILE A 69 10.95 6.40 19.28
CA ILE A 69 10.90 5.51 20.44
C ILE A 69 12.36 5.26 20.86
N GLY A 70 12.82 6.02 21.86
CA GLY A 70 14.22 6.01 22.28
C GLY A 70 15.16 6.44 21.13
N PRO A 71 16.16 5.62 20.73
CA PRO A 71 17.07 5.94 19.63
C PRO A 71 16.48 5.68 18.23
N ILE A 72 15.31 5.03 18.13
CA ILE A 72 14.72 4.65 16.84
C ILE A 72 13.81 5.78 16.35
N LYS A 73 14.14 6.34 15.19
CA LYS A 73 13.28 7.30 14.48
C LYS A 73 12.15 6.57 13.77
N LEU A 74 10.92 7.02 13.99
CA LEU A 74 9.73 6.54 13.33
C LEU A 74 9.21 7.58 12.35
N TYR A 75 8.80 7.08 11.19
CA TYR A 75 8.23 7.84 10.10
C TYR A 75 6.78 7.42 9.89
N LEU A 76 5.93 8.31 9.40
CA LEU A 76 4.53 7.96 9.12
C LEU A 76 4.49 6.89 8.02
N PRO A 77 3.67 5.84 8.16
CA PRO A 77 3.66 4.74 7.20
C PRO A 77 3.13 5.20 5.84
N ILE A 78 3.85 4.83 4.78
CA ILE A 78 3.42 4.98 3.37
C ILE A 78 3.56 3.69 2.57
N GLY A 79 4.28 2.69 3.11
CA GLY A 79 4.63 1.49 2.37
C GLY A 79 5.41 1.81 1.08
N MET A 80 4.95 1.25 -0.04
CA MET A 80 5.47 1.59 -1.38
C MET A 80 4.70 2.73 -2.06
N MET A 81 3.76 3.38 -1.36
CA MET A 81 2.98 4.47 -1.93
C MET A 81 3.73 5.80 -1.85
N ASN A 82 3.33 6.74 -2.70
CA ASN A 82 3.92 8.08 -2.71
C ASN A 82 3.36 9.01 -1.61
N THR A 83 2.15 8.72 -1.10
CA THR A 83 1.46 9.55 -0.10
C THR A 83 0.77 8.71 0.98
N HIS A 84 0.60 9.28 2.17
CA HIS A 84 -0.16 8.64 3.25
C HIS A 84 -1.64 8.45 2.89
N LEU A 85 -2.21 9.35 2.08
CA LEU A 85 -3.60 9.25 1.65
C LEU A 85 -3.85 8.05 0.75
N THR A 86 -2.93 7.76 -0.18
CA THR A 86 -3.04 6.57 -1.04
C THR A 86 -2.84 5.28 -0.25
N PHE A 87 -1.90 5.27 0.69
CA PHE A 87 -1.72 4.15 1.61
C PHE A 87 -2.96 3.91 2.49
N GLY A 88 -3.50 4.95 3.12
CA GLY A 88 -4.71 4.89 3.93
C GLY A 88 -5.94 4.47 3.12
N GLY A 89 -6.09 4.97 1.89
CA GLY A 89 -7.16 4.57 0.98
C GLY A 89 -7.12 3.09 0.58
N LEU A 90 -5.92 2.54 0.34
CA LEU A 90 -5.76 1.11 0.09
C LEU A 90 -6.07 0.27 1.34
N LEU A 91 -5.65 0.72 2.51
CA LEU A 91 -6.01 0.06 3.76
C LEU A 91 -7.52 0.07 3.99
N GLY A 92 -8.20 1.20 3.76
CA GLY A 92 -9.66 1.28 3.85
C GLY A 92 -10.38 0.42 2.81
N LEU A 93 -9.79 0.22 1.62
CA LEU A 93 -10.33 -0.71 0.62
C LEU A 93 -10.22 -2.18 1.07
N PHE A 94 -9.10 -2.55 1.70
CA PHE A 94 -8.88 -3.91 2.19
C PHE A 94 -9.58 -4.21 3.52
N TYR A 95 -9.76 -3.19 4.36
CA TYR A 95 -10.35 -3.26 5.69
C TYR A 95 -11.39 -2.15 5.88
N PRO A 96 -12.53 -2.24 5.16
CA PRO A 96 -13.57 -1.21 5.22
C PRO A 96 -14.18 -1.05 6.61
N ASP A 97 -14.14 -2.10 7.44
CA ASP A 97 -14.71 -2.11 8.79
C ASP A 97 -13.79 -1.48 9.86
N PHE A 98 -12.56 -1.10 9.49
CA PHE A 98 -11.53 -0.62 10.43
C PHE A 98 -11.37 0.91 10.44
N LEU A 99 -12.12 1.64 9.58
CA LEU A 99 -11.98 3.07 9.31
C LEU A 99 -13.33 3.78 9.49
#